data_AF-A0A564U0D7-F1
#
_entry.id   AF-A0A564U0D7-F1
#
_cell.length_a   1.000
_cell.length_b   1.000
_cell.length_c   1.000
_cell.angle_alpha   90.00
_cell.angle_beta   90.00
_cell.angle_gamma   90.00
#
_symmetry.space_group_name_H-M   'P 1'
#
loop_
_entity.id
_entity.type
_entity.pdbx_description
1 polymer ?
#
loop_
_entity_poly.entity_id
_entity_poly.type
_entity_poly.pdbx_seq_one_letter_code
_entity_poly.pdbx_strand_id
1 'polypeptide(L)'
;MAYLMRKITLSKWIQEQHDGFCADEINAESLSDLCADENAISTWYIGNKTEEEIQQAVLALVSGFRTLDEIKIVFLDDVEIRNAGLNIEVNEGITKIPEYSNLHRDIAELNAGKLVKLAELVLKKVWEAQTQTINTEQLTLWLIQVINDGKLKFEDLDKNYKIGFASKTKKLINKNKICFEDLDTELQHALETQWIQNKKRTNCKYELECPKYRHAS
;
A
#
# COMPACT_ATOMS: atom_id res chain seq x y z
N MET A 1 -16.90 11.80 -12.88
CA MET A 1 -16.78 11.78 -11.40
C MET A 1 -15.45 11.15 -11.11
N ALA A 2 -14.62 11.73 -10.24
CA ALA A 2 -13.30 11.18 -10.00
C ALA A 2 -13.13 10.78 -8.54
N TYR A 3 -12.25 9.81 -8.31
CA TYR A 3 -12.02 9.30 -6.97
C TYR A 3 -10.55 9.39 -6.58
N LEU A 4 -10.34 9.59 -5.29
CA LEU A 4 -9.08 9.40 -4.62
C LEU A 4 -9.16 8.13 -3.79
N MET A 5 -8.03 7.49 -3.57
CA MET A 5 -7.88 6.41 -2.60
C MET A 5 -6.89 6.77 -1.51
N ARG A 6 -7.10 6.19 -0.34
CA ARG A 6 -6.16 6.27 0.79
C ARG A 6 -6.12 4.95 1.55
N LYS A 7 -4.95 4.55 2.02
CA LYS A 7 -4.83 3.43 2.97
C LYS A 7 -5.41 3.81 4.33
N ILE A 8 -6.22 2.93 4.90
CA ILE A 8 -6.77 3.05 6.25
C ILE A 8 -6.48 1.80 7.07
N THR A 9 -6.49 1.94 8.38
CA THR A 9 -6.51 0.84 9.34
C THR A 9 -7.95 0.57 9.75
N LEU A 10 -8.67 -0.30 9.03
CA LEU A 10 -10.13 -0.45 9.20
C LEU A 10 -10.59 -0.66 10.64
N SER A 11 -9.84 -1.39 11.48
CA SER A 11 -10.23 -1.60 12.88
C SER A 11 -10.44 -0.29 13.66
N LYS A 12 -9.75 0.78 13.27
CA LYS A 12 -9.90 2.13 13.84
C LYS A 12 -11.16 2.86 13.36
N TRP A 13 -11.84 2.34 12.35
CA TRP A 13 -13.01 2.94 11.69
C TRP A 13 -14.29 2.10 11.85
N ILE A 14 -14.22 0.97 12.58
CA ILE A 14 -15.41 0.17 12.88
C ILE A 14 -16.18 0.87 14.00
N GLN A 15 -17.31 1.47 13.63
CA GLN A 15 -18.22 2.15 14.53
C GLN A 15 -19.66 1.94 14.02
N GLU A 16 -20.63 1.86 14.93
CA GLU A 16 -22.04 1.68 14.58
C GLU A 16 -22.60 2.94 13.92
N GLN A 17 -23.40 2.76 12.87
CA GLN A 17 -24.16 3.82 12.23
C GLN A 17 -25.52 3.94 12.92
N HIS A 18 -25.89 5.13 13.37
CA HIS A 18 -27.22 5.41 13.92
C HIS A 18 -27.76 6.78 13.49
N ASP A 19 -29.06 6.97 13.63
CA ASP A 19 -29.71 8.25 13.36
C ASP A 19 -29.15 9.34 14.28
N GLY A 20 -28.92 10.53 13.72
CA GLY A 20 -28.42 11.67 14.46
C GLY A 20 -26.92 11.67 14.76
N PHE A 21 -26.13 10.80 14.10
CA PHE A 21 -24.68 10.77 14.24
C PHE A 21 -24.05 12.16 14.07
N CYS A 22 -23.15 12.52 14.99
CA CYS A 22 -22.45 13.80 14.98
C CYS A 22 -20.92 13.62 14.93
N ALA A 23 -20.24 14.61 14.35
CA ALA A 23 -18.79 14.61 14.11
C ALA A 23 -17.94 14.38 15.39
N ASP A 24 -18.45 14.82 16.53
CA ASP A 24 -17.81 14.69 17.85
C ASP A 24 -17.89 13.27 18.41
N GLU A 25 -18.72 12.40 17.82
CA GLU A 25 -18.84 10.99 18.17
C GLU A 25 -17.82 10.12 17.44
N ILE A 26 -17.04 10.67 16.51
CA ILE A 26 -15.99 9.94 15.80
C ILE A 26 -14.94 9.44 16.80
N ASN A 27 -14.65 8.13 16.76
CA ASN A 27 -13.61 7.53 17.58
C ASN A 27 -12.26 8.26 17.43
N ALA A 28 -11.62 8.59 18.55
CA ALA A 28 -10.31 9.23 18.56
C ALA A 28 -9.24 8.40 17.81
N GLU A 29 -9.38 7.07 17.82
CA GLU A 29 -8.52 6.18 17.04
C GLU A 29 -8.65 6.43 15.53
N SER A 30 -9.83 6.75 15.01
CA SER A 30 -10.03 7.10 13.60
C SER A 30 -9.23 8.34 13.22
N LEU A 31 -9.23 9.37 14.08
CA LEU A 31 -8.45 10.59 13.87
C LEU A 31 -6.94 10.30 13.84
N SER A 32 -6.45 9.34 14.65
CA SER A 32 -5.04 8.93 14.62
C SER A 32 -4.60 8.29 13.29
N ASP A 33 -5.54 7.76 12.49
CA ASP A 33 -5.28 7.19 11.17
C ASP A 33 -5.16 8.29 10.09
N LEU A 34 -5.64 9.50 10.39
CA LEU A 34 -5.47 10.71 9.61
C LEU A 34 -4.33 11.58 10.18
N CYS A 35 -3.16 10.98 10.36
CA CYS A 35 -1.96 11.73 10.74
C CYS A 35 -1.52 12.60 9.55
N ALA A 36 -1.82 13.90 9.62
CA ALA A 36 -1.44 14.87 8.61
C ALA A 36 0.04 15.22 8.74
N ASP A 37 0.70 15.43 7.60
CA ASP A 37 2.05 15.99 7.52
C ASP A 37 1.96 17.34 6.81
N GLU A 38 2.60 18.37 7.36
CA GLU A 38 2.49 19.75 6.84
C GLU A 38 1.04 20.22 6.59
N ASN A 39 0.09 19.82 7.45
CA ASN A 39 -1.35 20.09 7.31
C ASN A 39 -1.98 19.48 6.03
N ALA A 40 -1.41 18.39 5.51
CA ALA A 40 -1.90 17.67 4.36
C ALA A 40 -2.07 16.17 4.65
N ILE A 41 -3.01 15.55 3.93
CA ILE A 41 -3.22 14.11 3.95
C ILE A 41 -3.02 13.55 2.55
N SER A 42 -2.01 12.67 2.44
CA SER A 42 -1.68 11.96 1.19
C SER A 42 -2.81 11.03 0.74
N THR A 43 -3.12 11.14 -0.54
CA THR A 43 -4.08 10.32 -1.29
C THR A 43 -3.55 10.05 -2.70
N TRP A 44 -4.21 9.14 -3.41
CA TRP A 44 -3.83 8.78 -4.79
C TRP A 44 -5.05 8.81 -5.70
N TYR A 45 -4.93 9.49 -6.83
CA TYR A 45 -5.97 9.60 -7.84
C TYR A 45 -6.20 8.26 -8.56
N ILE A 46 -7.47 7.87 -8.69
CA ILE A 46 -7.89 6.62 -9.33
C ILE A 46 -9.06 6.82 -10.30
N GLY A 47 -9.20 8.01 -10.88
CA GLY A 47 -10.18 8.27 -11.94
C GLY A 47 -11.58 7.74 -11.63
N ASN A 48 -12.08 6.82 -12.45
CA ASN A 48 -13.41 6.23 -12.32
C ASN A 48 -13.42 4.91 -11.52
N LYS A 49 -12.36 4.60 -10.77
CA LYS A 49 -12.18 3.34 -10.02
C LYS A 49 -12.13 2.10 -10.93
N THR A 50 -11.54 2.19 -12.13
CA THR A 50 -11.27 0.96 -12.88
C THR A 50 -10.21 0.12 -12.16
N GLU A 51 -10.16 -1.18 -12.47
CA GLU A 51 -9.19 -2.09 -11.85
C GLU A 51 -7.75 -1.63 -12.12
N GLU A 52 -7.47 -1.14 -13.33
CA GLU A 52 -6.16 -0.63 -13.73
C GLU A 52 -5.80 0.65 -12.96
N GLU A 53 -6.74 1.59 -12.83
CA GLU A 53 -6.53 2.84 -12.07
C GLU A 53 -6.22 2.55 -10.60
N ILE A 54 -6.99 1.63 -9.99
CA ILE A 54 -6.76 1.18 -8.62
C ILE A 54 -5.40 0.48 -8.50
N GLN A 55 -5.08 -0.43 -9.42
CA GLN A 55 -3.81 -1.16 -9.42
C GLN A 55 -2.62 -0.18 -9.50
N GLN A 56 -2.65 0.79 -10.41
CA GLN A 56 -1.57 1.78 -10.56
C GLN A 56 -1.36 2.58 -9.28
N ALA A 57 -2.45 3.12 -8.71
CA ALA A 57 -2.37 3.90 -7.49
C ALA A 57 -1.92 3.06 -6.28
N VAL A 58 -2.40 1.82 -6.16
CA VAL A 58 -1.97 0.88 -5.12
C VAL A 58 -0.50 0.57 -5.25
N LEU A 59 -0.01 0.23 -6.45
CA LEU A 59 1.41 -0.02 -6.70
C LEU A 59 2.27 1.21 -6.40
N ALA A 60 1.81 2.40 -6.79
CA ALA A 60 2.49 3.65 -6.50
C ALA A 60 2.69 3.83 -4.99
N LEU A 61 1.62 3.62 -4.21
CA LEU A 61 1.62 3.68 -2.75
C LEU A 61 2.49 2.60 -2.10
N VAL A 62 2.29 1.33 -2.43
CA VAL A 62 2.93 0.21 -1.71
C VAL A 62 4.39 0.03 -2.06
N SER A 63 4.85 0.53 -3.21
CA SER A 63 6.24 0.43 -3.62
C SER A 63 7.20 1.19 -2.67
N GLY A 64 6.69 2.19 -1.95
CA GLY A 64 7.43 2.92 -0.92
C GLY A 64 7.39 2.29 0.47
N PHE A 65 6.67 1.19 0.67
CA PHE A 65 6.53 0.58 2.00
C PHE A 65 7.75 -0.24 2.40
N ARG A 66 7.92 -0.41 3.72
CA ARG A 66 8.98 -1.25 4.28
C ARG A 66 8.67 -2.74 4.20
N THR A 67 7.39 -3.12 4.23
CA THR A 67 6.96 -4.52 4.28
C THR A 67 5.82 -4.77 3.30
N LEU A 68 5.77 -5.99 2.75
CA LEU A 68 4.69 -6.45 1.90
C LEU A 68 3.58 -7.05 2.77
N ASP A 69 2.63 -6.21 3.15
CA ASP A 69 1.48 -6.58 3.96
C ASP A 69 0.18 -6.34 3.22
N GLU A 70 -0.89 -7.00 3.66
CA GLU A 70 -2.24 -6.69 3.21
C GLU A 70 -2.58 -5.23 3.56
N ILE A 71 -3.25 -4.56 2.64
CA ILE A 71 -3.71 -3.19 2.85
C ILE A 71 -5.22 -3.12 2.69
N LYS A 72 -5.80 -2.13 3.36
CA LYS A 72 -7.17 -1.71 3.13
C LYS A 72 -7.19 -0.28 2.66
N ILE A 73 -7.90 -0.03 1.56
CA ILE A 73 -8.06 1.30 0.99
C ILE A 73 -9.51 1.75 1.12
N VAL A 74 -9.71 3.04 1.30
CA VAL A 74 -11.01 3.72 1.22
C VAL A 74 -11.05 4.56 -0.05
N PHE A 75 -12.21 4.65 -0.67
CA PHE A 75 -12.43 5.49 -1.83
C PHE A 75 -13.18 6.76 -1.47
N LEU A 76 -12.65 7.91 -1.90
CA LEU A 76 -13.17 9.23 -1.61
C LEU A 76 -13.55 9.92 -2.91
N ASP A 77 -14.79 10.38 -3.02
CA ASP A 77 -15.29 11.11 -4.18
C ASP A 77 -14.74 12.55 -4.18
N ASP A 78 -14.13 12.98 -5.29
CA ASP A 78 -13.50 14.30 -5.38
C ASP A 78 -14.51 15.45 -5.27
N VAL A 79 -15.75 15.24 -5.70
CA VAL A 79 -16.85 16.20 -5.56
C VAL A 79 -17.31 16.26 -4.10
N GLU A 80 -17.46 15.12 -3.41
CA GLU A 80 -17.83 15.11 -1.99
C GLU A 80 -16.76 15.80 -1.12
N ILE A 81 -15.47 15.56 -1.41
CA ILE A 81 -14.34 16.24 -0.73
C ILE A 81 -14.47 17.75 -0.90
N ARG A 82 -14.62 18.24 -2.13
CA ARG A 82 -14.72 19.69 -2.40
C ARG A 82 -15.98 20.30 -1.79
N ASN A 83 -17.11 19.60 -1.83
CA ASN A 83 -18.36 20.05 -1.22
C ASN A 83 -18.27 20.16 0.31
N ALA A 84 -17.43 19.35 0.96
CA ALA A 84 -17.14 19.49 2.39
C ALA A 84 -16.25 20.72 2.72
N GLY A 85 -15.73 21.42 1.71
CA GLY A 85 -14.84 22.56 1.84
C GLY A 85 -13.37 22.18 2.04
N LEU A 86 -12.97 20.99 1.54
CA LEU A 86 -11.60 20.50 1.57
C LEU A 86 -10.90 20.78 0.23
N ASN A 87 -9.62 21.14 0.27
CA ASN A 87 -8.82 21.41 -0.91
C ASN A 87 -8.09 20.13 -1.37
N ILE A 88 -7.99 19.92 -2.69
CA ILE A 88 -7.21 18.83 -3.28
C ILE A 88 -6.10 19.45 -4.13
N GLU A 89 -4.85 19.20 -3.77
CA GLU A 89 -3.68 19.67 -4.48
C GLU A 89 -3.02 18.56 -5.29
N VAL A 90 -2.50 18.93 -6.45
CA VAL A 90 -1.73 18.04 -7.32
C VAL A 90 -0.26 18.22 -7.01
N ASN A 91 0.40 17.14 -6.64
CA ASN A 91 1.83 17.11 -6.35
C ASN A 91 2.44 15.78 -6.76
N GLU A 92 3.76 15.75 -6.91
CA GLU A 92 4.47 14.51 -7.22
C GLU A 92 4.59 13.62 -5.98
N GLY A 93 4.12 12.38 -6.10
CA GLY A 93 4.20 11.40 -5.04
C GLY A 93 5.58 10.74 -4.96
N ILE A 94 6.01 10.45 -3.73
CA ILE A 94 7.18 9.61 -3.50
C ILE A 94 6.80 8.16 -3.78
N THR A 95 7.27 7.63 -4.91
CA THR A 95 7.02 6.25 -5.35
C THR A 95 8.28 5.66 -6.00
N LYS A 96 8.41 4.33 -6.01
CA LYS A 96 9.47 3.63 -6.75
C LYS A 96 9.10 3.38 -8.22
N ILE A 97 7.91 3.82 -8.64
CA ILE A 97 7.41 3.70 -10.01
C ILE A 97 7.21 5.11 -10.57
N PRO A 98 8.23 5.72 -11.20
CA PRO A 98 8.18 7.14 -11.58
C PRO A 98 6.99 7.53 -12.46
N GLU A 99 6.52 6.62 -13.32
CA GLU A 99 5.34 6.84 -14.16
C GLU A 99 4.05 7.13 -13.37
N TYR A 100 3.99 6.67 -12.12
CA TYR A 100 2.81 6.82 -11.28
C TYR A 100 2.92 7.97 -10.27
N SER A 101 4.05 8.71 -10.24
CA SER A 101 4.24 9.82 -9.29
C SER A 101 3.18 10.91 -9.45
N ASN A 102 2.73 11.15 -10.67
CA ASN A 102 1.71 12.13 -11.03
C ASN A 102 0.29 11.76 -10.59
N LEU A 103 0.07 10.57 -9.99
CA LEU A 103 -1.21 10.16 -9.42
C LEU A 103 -1.41 10.69 -8.00
N HIS A 104 -0.36 11.15 -7.33
CA HIS A 104 -0.45 11.60 -5.94
C HIS A 104 -1.23 12.91 -5.82
N ARG A 105 -2.05 13.00 -4.77
CA ARG A 105 -2.83 14.19 -4.42
C ARG A 105 -2.80 14.38 -2.93
N ASP A 106 -2.70 15.62 -2.49
CA ASP A 106 -2.88 15.96 -1.08
C ASP A 106 -4.25 16.58 -0.82
N ILE A 107 -4.92 16.12 0.22
CA ILE A 107 -5.99 16.90 0.84
C ILE A 107 -5.31 17.90 1.76
N ALA A 108 -5.17 19.14 1.30
CA ALA A 108 -4.28 20.15 1.88
C ALA A 108 -5.02 21.18 2.75
N GLU A 109 -4.23 22.07 3.38
CA GLU A 109 -4.69 23.15 4.25
C GLU A 109 -5.59 22.68 5.40
N LEU A 110 -5.31 21.49 5.94
CA LEU A 110 -6.09 20.91 7.02
C LEU A 110 -5.85 21.69 8.32
N ASN A 111 -6.94 21.85 9.07
CA ASN A 111 -6.93 22.24 10.46
C ASN A 111 -7.81 21.24 11.22
N ALA A 112 -7.93 21.37 12.54
CA ALA A 112 -8.72 20.43 13.34
C ALA A 112 -10.15 20.22 12.80
N GLY A 113 -10.84 21.31 12.43
CA GLY A 113 -12.20 21.23 11.88
C GLY A 113 -12.27 20.55 10.51
N LYS A 114 -11.34 20.86 9.60
CA LYS A 114 -11.24 20.18 8.30
C LYS A 114 -10.85 18.71 8.44
N LEU A 115 -10.02 18.36 9.42
CA LEU A 115 -9.64 16.98 9.71
C LEU A 115 -10.85 16.16 10.18
N VAL A 116 -11.69 16.72 11.06
CA VAL A 116 -12.93 16.10 11.49
C VAL A 116 -13.88 15.88 10.30
N LYS A 117 -14.04 16.87 9.42
CA LYS A 117 -14.83 16.71 8.18
C LYS A 117 -14.31 15.60 7.26
N LEU A 118 -12.98 15.49 7.13
CA LEU A 118 -12.38 14.40 6.37
C LEU A 118 -12.65 13.04 7.05
N ALA A 119 -12.58 12.98 8.38
CA ALA A 119 -12.92 11.77 9.12
C ALA A 119 -14.38 11.36 8.94
N GLU A 120 -15.33 12.31 8.96
CA GLU A 120 -16.74 12.06 8.65
C GLU A 120 -16.90 11.44 7.25
N LEU A 121 -16.21 12.00 6.24
CA LEU A 121 -16.23 11.45 4.88
C LEU A 121 -15.69 10.02 4.84
N VAL A 122 -14.54 9.74 5.48
CA VAL A 122 -13.97 8.39 5.51
C VAL A 122 -14.90 7.41 6.21
N LEU A 123 -15.46 7.78 7.36
CA LEU A 123 -16.36 6.93 8.14
C LEU A 123 -17.64 6.62 7.35
N LYS A 124 -18.24 7.63 6.71
CA LYS A 124 -19.37 7.45 5.79
C LYS A 124 -19.03 6.43 4.69
N LYS A 125 -17.84 6.53 4.09
CA LYS A 125 -17.40 5.57 3.06
C LYS A 125 -17.16 4.17 3.61
N VAL A 126 -16.76 4.04 4.87
CA VAL A 126 -16.67 2.74 5.55
C VAL A 126 -18.07 2.12 5.72
N TRP A 127 -19.06 2.89 6.17
CA TRP A 127 -20.45 2.42 6.29
C TRP A 127 -21.08 2.06 4.93
N GLU A 128 -20.78 2.83 3.89
CA GLU A 128 -21.22 2.57 2.51
C GLU A 128 -20.47 1.41 1.82
N ALA A 129 -19.61 0.68 2.56
CA ALA A 129 -18.73 -0.36 2.04
C ALA A 129 -17.85 0.09 0.85
N GLN A 130 -17.52 1.39 0.76
CA GLN A 130 -16.61 1.98 -0.22
C GLN A 130 -15.14 1.78 0.19
N THR A 131 -14.81 0.55 0.58
CA THR A 131 -13.45 0.12 0.93
C THR A 131 -13.10 -1.15 0.18
N GLN A 132 -11.80 -1.37 -0.04
CA GLN A 132 -11.31 -2.58 -0.69
C GLN A 132 -10.10 -3.13 0.07
N THR A 133 -10.09 -4.43 0.31
CA THR A 133 -8.90 -5.15 0.81
C THR A 133 -8.06 -5.58 -0.38
N ILE A 134 -6.77 -5.23 -0.40
CA ILE A 134 -5.80 -5.78 -1.34
C ILE A 134 -4.86 -6.70 -0.57
N ASN A 135 -5.05 -7.99 -0.76
CA ASN A 135 -4.27 -9.01 -0.05
C ASN A 135 -2.84 -9.14 -0.62
N THR A 136 -1.96 -9.75 0.16
CA THR A 136 -0.54 -9.91 -0.25
C THR A 136 -0.36 -10.75 -1.52
N GLU A 137 -1.29 -11.65 -1.86
CA GLU A 137 -1.20 -12.46 -3.07
C GLU A 137 -1.42 -11.58 -4.31
N GLN A 138 -2.50 -10.79 -4.30
CA GLN A 138 -2.83 -9.83 -5.36
C GLN A 138 -1.71 -8.79 -5.53
N LEU A 139 -1.21 -8.22 -4.43
CA LEU A 139 -0.08 -7.28 -4.48
C LEU A 139 1.16 -7.94 -5.12
N THR A 140 1.45 -9.19 -4.79
CA THR A 140 2.60 -9.92 -5.37
C THR A 140 2.43 -10.08 -6.87
N LEU A 141 1.24 -10.43 -7.36
CA LEU A 141 0.97 -10.58 -8.79
C LEU A 141 1.11 -9.24 -9.54
N TRP A 142 0.52 -8.17 -9.01
CA TRP A 142 0.66 -6.83 -9.59
C TRP A 142 2.10 -6.33 -9.61
N LEU A 143 2.88 -6.64 -8.56
CA LEU A 143 4.31 -6.32 -8.51
C LEU A 143 5.13 -7.10 -9.53
N ILE A 144 4.84 -8.39 -9.73
CA ILE A 144 5.50 -9.19 -10.77
C ILE A 144 5.24 -8.57 -12.14
N GLN A 145 3.98 -8.24 -12.43
CA GLN A 145 3.60 -7.62 -13.70
C GLN A 145 4.36 -6.31 -13.93
N VAL A 146 4.35 -5.39 -12.96
CA VAL A 146 4.99 -4.08 -13.14
C VAL A 146 6.53 -4.16 -13.20
N ILE A 147 7.14 -5.19 -12.60
CA ILE A 147 8.58 -5.47 -12.75
C ILE A 147 8.87 -6.06 -14.13
N ASN A 148 8.07 -7.02 -14.60
CA ASN A 148 8.19 -7.59 -15.95
C ASN A 148 8.00 -6.52 -17.04
N ASP A 149 7.13 -5.54 -16.79
CA ASP A 149 6.93 -4.38 -17.67
C ASP A 149 8.09 -3.37 -17.61
N GLY A 150 9.10 -3.60 -16.77
CA GLY A 150 10.30 -2.75 -16.63
C GLY A 150 10.07 -1.44 -15.88
N LYS A 151 8.90 -1.25 -15.27
CA LYS A 151 8.50 0.01 -14.61
C LYS A 151 8.96 0.11 -13.16
N LEU A 152 9.29 -1.01 -12.54
CA LEU A 152 9.81 -1.13 -11.19
C LEU A 152 11.00 -2.08 -11.19
N LYS A 153 12.08 -1.73 -10.50
CA LYS A 153 13.18 -2.66 -10.26
C LYS A 153 13.03 -3.28 -8.89
N PHE A 154 13.24 -4.60 -8.80
CA PHE A 154 13.23 -5.29 -7.52
C PHE A 154 14.21 -4.66 -6.52
N GLU A 155 15.38 -4.22 -6.99
CA GLU A 155 16.41 -3.65 -6.12
C GLU A 155 16.03 -2.32 -5.44
N ASP A 156 15.08 -1.57 -6.03
CA ASP A 156 14.63 -0.27 -5.50
C ASP A 156 13.69 -0.42 -4.28
N LEU A 157 13.21 -1.63 -4.02
CA LEU A 157 12.35 -1.97 -2.89
C LEU A 157 13.13 -2.06 -1.57
N ASP A 158 12.45 -1.75 -0.47
CA ASP A 158 13.02 -1.89 0.87
C ASP A 158 13.47 -3.34 1.14
N LYS A 159 14.54 -3.51 1.93
CA LYS A 159 15.09 -4.81 2.27
C LYS A 159 14.05 -5.79 2.82
N ASN A 160 13.18 -5.35 3.74
CA ASN A 160 12.17 -6.22 4.33
C ASN A 160 11.05 -6.52 3.33
N TYR A 161 10.75 -5.57 2.45
CA TYR A 161 9.81 -5.74 1.36
C TYR A 161 10.30 -6.80 0.37
N LYS A 162 11.58 -6.74 -0.04
CA LYS A 162 12.24 -7.75 -0.87
C LYS A 162 12.14 -9.16 -0.28
N ILE A 163 12.40 -9.30 1.03
CA ILE A 163 12.28 -10.59 1.74
C ILE A 163 10.84 -11.12 1.66
N GLY A 164 9.86 -10.28 1.96
CA GLY A 164 8.43 -10.62 1.94
C GLY A 164 7.97 -11.01 0.54
N PHE A 165 8.24 -10.16 -0.45
CA PHE A 165 7.93 -10.38 -1.86
C PHE A 165 8.52 -11.69 -2.37
N ALA A 166 9.84 -11.89 -2.23
CA ALA A 166 10.48 -13.12 -2.70
C ALA A 166 9.85 -14.37 -2.07
N SER A 167 9.55 -14.33 -0.77
CA SER A 167 8.92 -15.45 -0.06
C SER A 167 7.50 -15.75 -0.58
N LYS A 168 6.73 -14.72 -0.95
CA LYS A 168 5.38 -14.85 -1.50
C LYS A 168 5.42 -15.33 -2.95
N THR A 169 6.31 -14.79 -3.77
CA THR A 169 6.54 -15.25 -5.16
C THR A 169 6.89 -16.73 -5.20
N LYS A 170 7.78 -17.21 -4.30
CA LYS A 170 8.08 -18.64 -4.18
C LYS A 170 6.86 -19.49 -3.87
N LYS A 171 5.98 -19.01 -2.98
CA LYS A 171 4.73 -19.70 -2.64
C LYS A 171 3.77 -19.76 -3.83
N LEU A 172 3.73 -18.72 -4.66
CA LEU A 172 2.93 -18.68 -5.89
C LEU A 172 3.44 -19.68 -6.93
N ILE A 173 4.76 -19.74 -7.14
CA ILE A 173 5.41 -20.72 -8.03
C ILE A 173 5.12 -22.14 -7.55
N ASN A 174 5.32 -22.43 -6.26
CA ASN A 174 5.05 -23.77 -5.70
C ASN A 174 3.58 -24.20 -5.81
N LYS A 175 2.65 -23.23 -5.92
CA LYS A 175 1.22 -23.47 -6.13
C LYS A 175 0.83 -23.50 -7.62
N ASN A 176 1.79 -23.41 -8.53
CA ASN A 176 1.60 -23.32 -9.98
C ASN A 176 0.68 -22.15 -10.39
N LYS A 177 0.68 -21.05 -9.64
CA LYS A 177 -0.08 -19.83 -9.98
C LYS A 177 0.66 -18.94 -10.97
N ILE A 178 1.98 -19.06 -11.05
CA ILE A 178 2.87 -18.37 -11.98
C ILE A 178 3.99 -19.34 -12.39
N CYS A 179 4.54 -19.19 -13.59
CA CYS A 179 5.76 -19.87 -14.00
C CYS A 179 6.98 -19.02 -13.63
N PHE A 180 8.07 -19.64 -13.16
CA PHE A 180 9.28 -18.89 -12.84
C PHE A 180 9.99 -18.40 -14.10
N GLU A 181 9.90 -19.19 -15.17
CA GLU A 181 10.52 -18.96 -16.46
C GLU A 181 9.87 -17.80 -17.23
N ASP A 182 8.62 -17.45 -16.89
CA ASP A 182 7.88 -16.31 -17.47
C ASP A 182 8.23 -14.97 -16.80
N LEU A 183 9.03 -14.99 -15.72
CA LEU A 183 9.47 -13.78 -15.04
C LEU A 183 10.60 -13.11 -15.81
N ASP A 184 10.74 -11.80 -15.67
CA ASP A 184 11.92 -11.07 -16.18
C ASP A 184 13.22 -11.71 -15.68
N THR A 185 14.26 -11.73 -16.54
CA THR A 185 15.52 -12.43 -16.25
C THR A 185 16.27 -11.81 -15.07
N GLU A 186 16.25 -10.48 -14.93
CA GLU A 186 16.85 -9.82 -13.77
C GLU A 186 16.08 -10.16 -12.49
N LEU A 187 14.75 -10.19 -12.58
CA LEU A 187 13.89 -10.60 -11.47
C LEU A 187 14.15 -12.06 -11.05
N GLN A 188 14.29 -12.99 -11.99
CA GLN A 188 14.63 -14.39 -11.70
C GLN A 188 15.90 -14.49 -10.87
N HIS A 189 16.99 -13.88 -11.34
CA HIS A 189 18.28 -13.90 -10.66
C HIS A 189 18.22 -13.23 -9.27
N ALA A 190 17.49 -12.12 -9.15
CA ALA A 190 17.32 -11.42 -7.89
C ALA A 190 16.52 -12.26 -6.87
N LEU A 191 15.47 -12.95 -7.31
CA LEU A 191 14.67 -13.85 -6.47
C LEU A 191 15.49 -15.04 -5.97
N GLU A 192 16.27 -15.68 -6.84
CA GLU A 192 17.14 -16.78 -6.45
C GLU A 192 18.16 -16.34 -5.39
N THR A 193 18.81 -15.20 -5.63
CA THR A 193 19.74 -14.58 -4.69
C THR A 193 19.05 -14.30 -3.35
N GLN A 194 17.86 -13.69 -3.39
CA GLN A 194 17.10 -13.37 -2.18
C GLN A 194 16.66 -14.63 -1.43
N TRP A 195 16.27 -15.72 -2.11
CA TRP A 195 15.91 -16.98 -1.47
C TRP A 195 17.09 -17.65 -0.78
N ILE A 196 18.29 -17.56 -1.34
CA ILE A 196 19.52 -18.03 -0.68
C ILE A 196 19.78 -17.20 0.57
N GLN A 197 19.65 -15.88 0.49
CA GLN A 197 19.81 -14.99 1.64
C GLN A 197 18.77 -15.26 2.74
N ASN A 198 17.51 -15.50 2.37
CA ASN A 198 16.42 -15.77 3.31
C ASN A 198 16.63 -17.09 4.10
N LYS A 199 17.44 -18.02 3.58
CA LYS A 199 17.78 -19.28 4.29
C LYS A 199 18.86 -19.10 5.35
N LYS A 200 19.67 -18.03 5.29
CA LYS A 200 20.73 -17.78 6.27
C LYS A 200 20.14 -17.50 7.64
N ARG A 201 20.64 -18.18 8.68
CA ARG A 201 20.19 -18.00 10.06
C ARG A 201 20.83 -16.77 10.71
N THR A 202 21.90 -16.25 10.12
CA THR A 202 22.64 -15.10 10.62
C THR A 202 23.27 -14.29 9.48
N ASN A 203 23.52 -13.01 9.73
CA ASN A 203 24.32 -12.16 8.83
C ASN A 203 25.84 -12.37 9.02
N CYS A 204 26.26 -13.28 9.90
CA CYS A 204 27.66 -13.57 10.17
C CYS A 204 28.31 -14.23 8.94
N LYS A 205 29.38 -13.63 8.42
CA LYS A 205 30.18 -14.19 7.30
C LYS A 205 30.78 -15.57 7.59
N TYR A 206 30.89 -15.96 8.85
CA TYR A 206 31.42 -17.25 9.30
C TYR A 206 30.32 -18.24 9.70
N GLU A 207 29.07 -18.07 9.26
CA GLU A 207 27.95 -18.95 9.61
C GLU A 207 28.29 -20.44 9.42
N LEU A 208 28.87 -20.80 8.28
CA LEU A 208 29.23 -22.17 7.94
C LEU A 208 30.46 -22.68 8.72
N GLU A 209 31.28 -21.77 9.23
CA GLU A 209 32.52 -22.09 9.94
C GLU A 209 32.34 -22.11 11.45
N CYS A 210 31.35 -21.37 11.98
CA CYS A 210 31.14 -21.18 13.40
C CYS A 210 30.50 -22.42 14.05
N PRO A 211 31.14 -23.03 15.07
CA PRO A 211 30.61 -24.21 15.76
C PRO A 211 29.19 -24.03 16.29
N LYS A 212 28.81 -22.80 16.67
CA LYS A 212 27.48 -22.44 17.19
C LYS A 212 26.34 -22.72 16.19
N TYR A 213 26.60 -22.63 14.88
CA TYR A 213 25.58 -22.80 13.84
C TYR A 213 25.64 -24.17 13.12
N ARG A 214 26.66 -24.99 13.37
CA ARG A 214 26.82 -26.33 12.77
C ARG A 214 25.86 -27.40 13.31
N HIS A 215 25.14 -27.16 14.41
CA HIS A 215 24.43 -28.21 15.16
C HIS A 215 22.91 -28.31 14.93
N ALA A 216 22.36 -27.77 13.84
CA ALA A 216 20.93 -27.94 13.56
C ALA A 216 20.70 -28.22 12.07
N SER A 217 21.00 -29.45 11.67
CA SER A 217 20.58 -30.11 10.44
C SER A 217 19.43 -31.05 10.75
#